data_AF-A0A5R9A4N7-F1
#
_entry.id   AF-A0A5R9A4N7-F1
#
_cell.length_a   1.000
_cell.length_b   1.000
_cell.length_c   1.000
_cell.angle_alpha   90.00
_cell.angle_beta   90.00
_cell.angle_gamma   90.00
#
_symmetry.space_group_name_H-M   'P 1'
#
loop_
_entity.id
_entity.type
_entity.pdbx_description
1 polymer ?
#
loop_
_entity_poly.entity_id
_entity_poly.type
_entity_poly.pdbx_seq_one_letter_code
_entity_poly.pdbx_strand_id
1 'polypeptide(L)'
;MFSLETMVKITGVMEFADQLEKITYNAFPVQASDDYSSRQYFQAANQIEISDRMDMSFQSNGHKGINFVYGILTGYPYCTTNMHQSWPKFTQNLFYATPDGGVAALQYASSTVNMKVADNVRLQIVETTGYPFRENINFEFQLDKDAKFPFHLRIPAWSNGASISVNGKKIDTKISDR
;
A
#
# COMPACT_ATOMS: atom_id res chain seq x y z
N MET A 1 0.08 6.27 -6.30
CA MET A 1 -0.01 5.84 -4.89
C MET A 1 -0.52 6.97 -4.01
N PHE A 2 0.24 8.04 -3.77
CA PHE A 2 -0.18 9.14 -2.86
C PHE A 2 -1.59 9.71 -3.11
N SER A 3 -1.97 9.95 -4.37
CA SER A 3 -3.34 10.42 -4.67
C SER A 3 -4.42 9.43 -4.23
N LEU A 4 -4.19 8.11 -4.35
CA LEU A 4 -5.14 7.09 -3.89
C LEU A 4 -5.26 7.11 -2.36
N GLU A 5 -4.14 7.24 -1.65
CA GLU A 5 -4.14 7.40 -0.18
C GLU A 5 -4.95 8.63 0.25
N THR A 6 -4.81 9.75 -0.46
CA THR A 6 -5.61 10.96 -0.22
C THR A 6 -7.09 10.75 -0.53
N MET A 7 -7.41 10.12 -1.67
CA MET A 7 -8.81 9.89 -2.06
C MET A 7 -9.52 8.95 -1.09
N VAL A 8 -8.87 7.89 -0.63
CA VAL A 8 -9.44 6.98 0.39
C VAL A 8 -9.79 7.75 1.67
N LYS A 9 -8.89 8.61 2.17
CA LYS A 9 -9.14 9.43 3.36
C LYS A 9 -10.36 10.36 3.22
N ILE A 10 -10.55 10.92 2.03
CA ILE A 10 -11.61 11.91 1.77
C ILE A 10 -12.95 11.23 1.52
N THR A 11 -12.94 10.14 0.75
CA THR A 11 -14.17 9.55 0.18
C THR A 11 -14.63 8.31 0.92
N GLY A 12 -13.73 7.59 1.60
CA GLY A 12 -14.02 6.28 2.17
C GLY A 12 -14.26 5.17 1.13
N VAL A 13 -14.05 5.42 -0.16
CA VAL A 13 -14.28 4.42 -1.23
C VAL A 13 -13.14 3.40 -1.26
N MET A 14 -13.45 2.13 -1.02
CA MET A 14 -12.46 1.06 -0.88
C MET A 14 -11.83 0.61 -2.22
N GLU A 15 -12.47 0.86 -3.36
CA GLU A 15 -11.89 0.60 -4.68
C GLU A 15 -10.54 1.32 -4.86
N PHE A 16 -10.38 2.52 -4.29
CA PHE A 16 -9.10 3.24 -4.32
C PHE A 16 -8.03 2.54 -3.49
N ALA A 17 -8.41 1.90 -2.38
CA ALA A 17 -7.49 1.12 -1.56
C ALA A 17 -7.07 -0.19 -2.26
N ASP A 18 -8.00 -0.85 -2.97
CA ASP A 18 -7.69 -2.03 -3.79
C ASP A 18 -6.76 -1.68 -4.96
N GLN A 19 -7.01 -0.56 -5.64
CA GLN A 19 -6.15 -0.08 -6.71
C GLN A 19 -4.77 0.33 -6.18
N LEU A 20 -4.70 0.94 -4.99
CA LEU A 20 -3.44 1.26 -4.32
C LEU A 20 -2.64 -0.01 -4.05
N GLU A 21 -3.25 -1.00 -3.43
CA GLU A 21 -2.64 -2.30 -3.14
C GLU A 21 -2.09 -2.97 -4.41
N LYS A 22 -2.89 -2.99 -5.49
CA LYS A 22 -2.48 -3.56 -6.78
C LYS A 22 -1.23 -2.87 -7.34
N ILE A 23 -1.16 -1.54 -7.26
CA ILE A 23 0.02 -0.79 -7.70
C ILE A 23 1.22 -1.11 -6.81
N THR A 24 1.04 -1.05 -5.49
CA THR A 24 2.11 -1.25 -4.50
C THR A 24 2.79 -2.60 -4.64
N TYR A 25 2.03 -3.68 -4.79
CA TYR A 25 2.60 -5.04 -4.77
C TYR A 25 2.83 -5.66 -6.15
N ASN A 26 2.44 -4.99 -7.25
CA ASN A 26 2.68 -5.48 -8.60
C ASN A 26 3.45 -4.49 -9.47
N ALA A 27 2.86 -3.31 -9.73
CA ALA A 27 3.41 -2.38 -10.73
C ALA A 27 4.62 -1.59 -10.22
N PHE A 28 4.67 -1.29 -8.92
CA PHE A 28 5.74 -0.47 -8.35
C PHE A 28 7.09 -1.19 -8.17
N PRO A 29 7.19 -2.38 -7.56
CA PRO A 29 8.49 -3.02 -7.28
C PRO A 29 9.25 -3.35 -8.57
N VAL A 30 8.53 -3.75 -9.62
CA VAL A 30 9.13 -4.11 -10.92
C VAL A 30 9.72 -2.91 -11.67
N GLN A 31 9.52 -1.66 -11.21
CA GLN A 31 10.16 -0.49 -11.83
C GLN A 31 11.62 -0.33 -11.45
N ALA A 32 12.07 -0.96 -10.36
CA ALA A 32 13.42 -0.82 -9.82
C ALA A 32 14.19 -2.15 -9.88
N SER A 33 15.51 -2.09 -9.85
CA SER A 33 16.33 -3.27 -9.53
C SER A 33 16.18 -3.64 -8.06
N ASP A 34 16.52 -4.88 -7.71
CA ASP A 34 16.41 -5.41 -6.34
C ASP A 34 17.17 -4.57 -5.30
N ASP A 35 18.32 -4.00 -5.69
CA ASP A 35 19.15 -3.11 -4.89
C ASP A 35 18.69 -1.64 -4.92
N TYR A 36 17.59 -1.34 -5.62
CA TYR A 36 17.03 -0.01 -5.84
C TYR A 36 17.99 1.01 -6.49
N SER A 37 19.11 0.55 -7.08
CA SER A 37 20.12 1.42 -7.69
C SER A 37 19.77 1.86 -9.11
N SER A 38 18.90 1.13 -9.79
CA SER A 38 18.47 1.41 -11.17
C SER A 38 16.97 1.27 -11.33
N ARG A 39 16.40 1.93 -12.35
CA ARG A 39 14.97 1.88 -12.64
C ARG A 39 14.65 2.03 -14.12
N GLN A 40 13.46 1.62 -14.54
CA GLN A 40 12.90 1.96 -15.86
C GLN A 40 12.19 3.33 -15.80
N TYR A 41 12.27 4.12 -16.88
CA TYR A 41 11.56 5.40 -16.95
C TYR A 41 10.09 5.20 -17.28
N PHE A 42 9.84 4.45 -18.35
CA PHE A 42 8.54 3.94 -18.67
C PHE A 42 8.51 2.45 -18.42
N GLN A 43 7.39 2.00 -17.89
CA GLN A 43 7.03 0.60 -17.87
C GLN A 43 5.71 0.47 -18.61
N ALA A 44 5.68 -0.37 -19.64
CA ALA A 44 4.43 -0.69 -20.31
C ALA A 44 3.71 -1.82 -19.56
N ALA A 45 2.38 -1.77 -19.53
CA ALA A 45 1.59 -2.90 -19.10
C ALA A 45 1.89 -4.09 -20.03
N ASN A 46 2.18 -5.26 -19.46
CA ASN A 46 2.53 -6.48 -20.20
C ASN A 46 3.76 -6.30 -21.12
N GLN A 47 4.76 -5.53 -20.69
CA GLN A 47 6.03 -5.39 -21.39
C GLN A 47 6.78 -6.73 -21.42
N ILE A 48 6.90 -7.32 -22.61
CA ILE A 48 7.57 -8.61 -22.83
C ILE A 48 9.10 -8.50 -23.04
N GLU A 49 9.60 -7.29 -23.28
CA GLU A 49 11.01 -7.04 -23.59
C GLU A 49 11.50 -5.77 -22.89
N ILE A 50 12.73 -5.79 -22.38
CA ILE A 50 13.45 -4.61 -21.89
C ILE A 50 14.43 -4.22 -22.99
N SER A 51 14.16 -3.13 -23.70
CA SER A 51 14.86 -2.82 -24.95
C SER A 51 14.85 -1.33 -25.26
N ASP A 52 15.94 -0.84 -25.84
CA ASP A 52 16.06 0.53 -26.35
C ASP A 52 15.39 0.71 -27.73
N ARG A 53 14.82 -0.37 -28.28
CA ARG A 53 14.15 -0.41 -29.59
C ARG A 53 12.63 -0.23 -29.49
N MET A 54 12.08 -0.12 -28.28
CA MET A 54 10.64 0.04 -28.08
C MET A 54 10.17 1.44 -28.53
N ASP A 55 9.39 1.46 -29.60
CA ASP A 55 8.76 2.67 -30.14
C ASP A 55 7.28 2.77 -29.74
N MET A 56 7.01 2.62 -28.44
CA MET A 56 5.65 2.70 -27.87
C MET A 56 5.41 4.00 -27.10
N SER A 57 6.39 4.89 -27.03
CA SER A 57 6.28 6.14 -26.28
C SER A 57 6.51 7.35 -27.18
N PHE A 58 5.66 8.36 -27.00
CA PHE A 58 5.75 9.66 -27.66
C PHE A 58 7.06 10.42 -27.37
N GLN A 59 7.86 9.99 -26.39
CA GLN A 59 9.16 10.59 -26.04
C GLN A 59 10.37 9.68 -26.29
N SER A 60 10.23 8.55 -27.00
CA SER A 60 11.34 7.64 -27.28
C SER A 60 12.54 8.34 -27.95
N ASN A 61 12.28 9.26 -28.89
CA ASN A 61 13.34 9.97 -29.62
C ASN A 61 14.11 11.00 -28.76
N GLY A 62 13.44 11.66 -27.81
CA GLY A 62 14.09 12.66 -26.94
C GLY A 62 15.10 12.05 -25.96
N HIS A 63 14.96 10.76 -25.65
CA HIS A 63 15.83 10.02 -24.74
C HIS A 63 16.70 8.98 -25.45
N LYS A 64 16.85 9.06 -26.78
CA LYS A 64 17.66 8.11 -27.56
C LYS A 64 17.24 6.64 -27.36
N GLY A 65 15.94 6.37 -27.17
CA GLY A 65 15.39 5.02 -27.01
C GLY A 65 15.47 4.42 -25.61
N ILE A 66 16.19 5.03 -24.66
CA ILE A 66 16.51 4.39 -23.36
C ILE A 66 15.36 4.39 -22.33
N ASN A 67 14.12 4.65 -22.75
CA ASN A 67 12.99 4.80 -21.81
C ASN A 67 12.56 3.48 -21.15
N PHE A 68 12.75 2.37 -21.86
CA PHE A 68 12.30 1.03 -21.47
C PHE A 68 13.46 0.11 -21.06
N VAL A 69 14.60 0.69 -20.66
CA VAL A 69 15.74 -0.02 -20.09
C VAL A 69 16.03 0.46 -18.67
N TYR A 70 16.69 -0.38 -17.87
CA TYR A 70 17.10 -0.01 -16.52
C TYR A 70 18.32 0.89 -16.55
N GLY A 71 18.32 1.90 -15.69
CA GLY A 71 19.49 2.70 -15.38
C GLY A 71 19.20 3.82 -14.41
N ILE A 72 20.25 4.51 -13.98
CA ILE A 72 20.13 5.65 -13.04
C ILE A 72 19.55 6.87 -13.77
N LEU A 73 19.97 7.09 -15.02
CA LEU A 73 19.67 8.27 -15.84
C LEU A 73 18.90 7.90 -17.12
N THR A 74 18.16 6.80 -17.11
CA THR A 74 17.29 6.44 -18.23
C THR A 74 16.09 7.38 -18.27
N GLY A 75 15.78 7.92 -19.45
CA GLY A 75 14.80 9.00 -19.59
C GLY A 75 15.15 10.24 -18.76
N TYR A 76 14.15 10.88 -18.16
CA TYR A 76 14.39 12.05 -17.32
C TYR A 76 14.78 11.65 -15.87
N PRO A 77 15.78 12.30 -15.25
CA PRO A 77 16.32 11.90 -13.95
C PRO A 77 15.41 12.21 -12.76
N TYR A 78 14.35 13.01 -12.91
CA TYR A 78 13.43 13.33 -11.81
C TYR A 78 12.71 12.09 -11.25
N CYS A 79 12.48 11.06 -12.08
CA CYS A 79 11.91 9.80 -11.61
C CYS A 79 12.85 9.11 -10.62
N THR A 80 14.16 9.20 -10.82
CA THR A 80 15.17 8.62 -9.93
C THR A 80 15.13 9.26 -8.55
N THR A 81 14.94 10.59 -8.47
CA THR A 81 14.84 11.31 -7.20
C THR A 81 13.44 11.27 -6.57
N ASN A 82 12.41 10.84 -7.28
CA ASN A 82 11.04 10.80 -6.75
C ASN A 82 10.55 9.38 -6.40
N MET A 83 10.98 8.35 -7.13
CA MET A 83 10.45 6.98 -7.04
C MET A 83 10.47 6.43 -5.61
N HIS A 84 11.59 6.60 -4.91
CA HIS A 84 11.79 6.07 -3.57
C HIS A 84 10.79 6.61 -2.53
N GLN A 85 10.17 7.77 -2.77
CA GLN A 85 9.22 8.38 -1.83
C GLN A 85 7.95 7.54 -1.64
N SER A 86 7.63 6.64 -2.58
CA SER A 86 6.38 5.88 -2.52
C SER A 86 6.34 4.89 -1.36
N TRP A 87 7.45 4.22 -1.02
CA TRP A 87 7.49 3.27 0.11
C TRP A 87 7.31 3.97 1.48
N PRO A 88 8.06 5.03 1.82
CA PRO A 88 7.84 5.74 3.08
C PRO A 88 6.44 6.33 3.18
N LYS A 89 5.89 6.86 2.08
CA LYS A 89 4.51 7.37 2.07
C LYS A 89 3.50 6.25 2.27
N PHE A 90 3.67 5.11 1.62
CA PHE A 90 2.83 3.94 1.83
C PHE A 90 2.87 3.45 3.29
N THR A 91 4.06 3.31 3.88
CA THR A 91 4.23 2.94 5.29
C THR A 91 3.54 3.94 6.24
N GLN A 92 3.60 5.24 5.95
CA GLN A 92 2.90 6.28 6.72
C GLN A 92 1.37 6.20 6.63
N ASN A 93 0.84 5.44 5.67
CA ASN A 93 -0.58 5.38 5.31
C ASN A 93 -1.19 3.98 5.51
N LEU A 94 -0.54 3.10 6.28
CA LEU A 94 -1.11 1.77 6.60
C LEU A 94 -2.32 1.87 7.54
N PHE A 95 -2.22 2.75 8.54
CA PHE A 95 -3.24 2.98 9.57
C PHE A 95 -3.75 4.42 9.54
N TYR A 96 -5.04 4.59 9.85
CA TYR A 96 -5.71 5.89 9.94
C TYR A 96 -6.47 6.04 11.25
N ALA A 97 -6.46 7.23 11.83
CA ALA A 97 -7.43 7.61 12.85
C ALA A 97 -8.78 7.91 12.19
N THR A 98 -9.87 7.47 12.81
CA THR A 98 -11.23 7.66 12.27
C THR A 98 -12.03 8.67 13.10
N PRO A 99 -13.01 9.39 12.51
CA PRO A 99 -13.77 10.43 13.22
C PRO A 99 -14.57 9.94 14.43
N ASP A 100 -14.91 8.65 14.46
CA ASP A 100 -15.58 7.95 15.56
C ASP A 100 -14.62 7.55 16.71
N GLY A 101 -13.39 8.09 16.72
CA GLY A 101 -12.38 7.84 17.74
C GLY A 101 -11.69 6.47 17.62
N GLY A 102 -11.79 5.83 16.47
CA GLY A 102 -11.23 4.52 16.19
C GLY A 102 -9.96 4.52 15.34
N VAL A 103 -9.69 3.35 14.77
CA VAL A 103 -8.57 3.11 13.85
C VAL A 103 -9.08 2.36 12.63
N ALA A 104 -8.57 2.70 11.45
CA ALA A 104 -8.75 1.93 10.23
C ALA A 104 -7.42 1.38 9.73
N ALA A 105 -7.34 0.06 9.54
CA ALA A 105 -6.26 -0.61 8.84
C ALA A 105 -6.72 -0.92 7.41
N LEU A 106 -6.22 -0.13 6.46
CA LEU A 106 -6.69 -0.19 5.06
C LEU A 106 -5.65 -0.78 4.11
N GLN A 107 -4.39 -0.85 4.49
CA GLN A 107 -3.33 -1.52 3.73
C GLN A 107 -2.57 -2.42 4.69
N TYR A 108 -2.10 -3.57 4.20
CA TYR A 108 -1.52 -4.61 5.06
C TYR A 108 -0.03 -4.76 4.83
N ALA A 109 0.77 -4.56 5.87
CA ALA A 109 2.21 -4.76 5.86
C ALA A 109 2.71 -4.91 7.30
N SER A 110 3.73 -5.74 7.49
CA SER A 110 4.38 -5.90 8.80
C SER A 110 4.84 -4.54 9.32
N SER A 111 4.28 -4.11 10.45
CA SER A 111 4.46 -2.74 10.93
C SER A 111 4.09 -2.58 12.41
N THR A 112 4.46 -1.45 12.99
CA THR A 112 4.05 -1.04 14.33
C THR A 112 3.63 0.42 14.30
N VAL A 113 2.46 0.72 14.85
CA VAL A 113 1.94 2.07 14.95
C VAL A 113 1.63 2.41 16.41
N ASN A 114 1.96 3.64 16.81
CA ASN A 114 1.54 4.20 18.09
C ASN A 114 0.60 5.36 17.79
N MET A 115 -0.61 5.32 18.35
CA MET A 115 -1.63 6.33 18.12
C MET A 115 -2.54 6.50 19.34
N LYS A 116 -3.58 7.33 19.19
CA LYS A 116 -4.57 7.61 20.22
C LYS A 116 -5.96 7.24 19.73
N VAL A 117 -6.76 6.66 20.62
CA VAL A 117 -8.14 6.22 20.37
C VAL A 117 -9.06 6.64 21.51
N ALA A 118 -10.37 6.63 21.26
CA ALA A 118 -11.40 7.06 22.22
C ALA A 118 -11.04 8.41 22.86
N ASP A 119 -11.13 8.50 24.19
CA ASP A 119 -10.76 9.68 24.98
C ASP A 119 -9.24 9.79 25.21
N ASN A 120 -8.47 9.85 24.11
CA ASN A 120 -7.02 10.10 24.12
C ASN A 120 -6.18 8.98 24.80
N VAL A 121 -6.70 7.74 24.80
CA VAL A 121 -6.02 6.53 25.29
C VAL A 121 -4.91 6.14 24.32
N ARG A 122 -3.71 5.80 24.83
CA ARG A 122 -2.60 5.40 23.96
C ARG A 122 -2.77 3.96 23.55
N LEU A 123 -2.68 3.73 22.25
CA LEU A 123 -2.75 2.42 21.63
C LEU A 123 -1.48 2.18 20.81
N GLN A 124 -0.83 1.05 21.04
CA GLN A 124 0.12 0.46 20.12
C GLN A 124 -0.56 -0.71 19.40
N ILE A 125 -0.39 -0.77 18.07
CA ILE A 125 -0.78 -1.92 17.27
C ILE A 125 0.49 -2.48 16.61
N VAL A 126 0.72 -3.78 16.79
CA VAL A 126 1.73 -4.53 16.04
C VAL A 126 1.01 -5.40 15.02
N GLU A 127 1.26 -5.16 13.74
CA GLU A 127 0.78 -6.00 12.65
C GLU A 127 1.88 -6.99 12.27
N THR A 128 1.62 -8.28 12.48
CA THR A 128 2.49 -9.37 12.04
C THR A 128 1.85 -10.13 10.90
N THR A 129 2.43 -9.99 9.71
CA THR A 129 1.94 -10.65 8.51
C THR A 129 3.08 -10.99 7.55
N GLY A 130 2.87 -12.05 6.76
CA GLY A 130 3.70 -12.36 5.59
C GLY A 130 3.13 -11.77 4.28
N TYR A 131 2.17 -10.86 4.37
CA TYR A 131 1.60 -10.15 3.23
C TYR A 131 2.70 -9.45 2.42
N PRO A 132 2.65 -9.48 1.07
CA PRO A 132 1.57 -10.00 0.21
C PRO A 132 1.66 -11.51 -0.10
N PHE A 133 2.64 -12.24 0.45
CA PHE A 133 2.88 -13.66 0.12
C PHE A 133 2.14 -14.64 1.02
N ARG A 134 1.52 -14.15 2.10
CA ARG A 134 0.69 -14.90 3.04
C ARG A 134 -0.56 -14.09 3.34
N GLU A 135 -1.65 -14.79 3.62
CA GLU A 135 -2.98 -14.19 3.78
C GLU A 135 -3.33 -13.89 5.24
N ASN A 136 -2.56 -14.41 6.19
CA ASN A 136 -2.81 -14.20 7.61
C ASN A 136 -2.26 -12.84 8.07
N ILE A 137 -3.13 -12.05 8.67
CA ILE A 137 -2.80 -10.73 9.24
C ILE A 137 -3.15 -10.79 10.73
N ASN A 138 -2.13 -10.67 11.59
CA ASN A 138 -2.31 -10.71 13.03
C ASN A 138 -2.07 -9.32 13.60
N PHE A 139 -3.00 -8.85 14.44
CA PHE A 139 -2.89 -7.59 15.13
C PHE A 139 -2.79 -7.84 16.63
N GLU A 140 -1.76 -7.31 17.26
CA GLU A 140 -1.62 -7.25 18.70
C GLU A 140 -1.84 -5.81 19.18
N PHE A 141 -2.74 -5.63 20.15
CA PHE A 141 -3.11 -4.33 20.68
C PHE A 141 -2.57 -4.19 22.10
N GLN A 142 -1.87 -3.09 22.37
CA GLN A 142 -1.44 -2.72 23.71
C GLN A 142 -2.01 -1.35 24.05
N LEU A 143 -2.86 -1.31 25.06
CA LEU A 143 -3.49 -0.10 25.57
C LEU A 143 -2.88 0.27 26.91
N ASP A 144 -2.69 1.57 27.17
CA ASP A 144 -2.27 2.03 28.49
C ASP A 144 -3.41 2.04 29.52
N LYS A 145 -4.66 2.07 29.07
CA LYS A 145 -5.89 2.00 29.87
C LYS A 145 -7.02 1.31 29.09
N ASP A 146 -7.99 0.77 29.81
CA ASP A 146 -9.19 0.19 29.19
C ASP A 146 -9.92 1.24 28.35
N ALA A 147 -10.27 0.86 27.12
CA ALA A 147 -10.97 1.72 26.18
C ALA A 147 -11.88 0.90 25.28
N LYS A 148 -12.94 1.55 24.78
CA LYS A 148 -13.81 1.01 23.74
C LYS A 148 -13.75 1.92 22.54
N PHE A 149 -13.33 1.38 21.40
CA PHE A 149 -13.20 2.11 20.14
C PHE A 149 -13.47 1.17 18.97
N PRO A 150 -13.90 1.69 17.81
CA PRO A 150 -14.05 0.88 16.61
C PRO A 150 -12.70 0.60 15.94
N PHE A 151 -12.53 -0.63 15.46
CA PHE A 151 -11.40 -1.05 14.65
C PHE A 151 -11.90 -1.48 13.28
N HIS A 152 -11.65 -0.66 12.27
CA HIS A 152 -12.10 -0.85 10.90
C HIS A 152 -11.03 -1.62 10.11
N LEU A 153 -11.45 -2.70 9.45
CA LEU A 153 -10.59 -3.58 8.67
C LEU A 153 -11.07 -3.58 7.22
N ARG A 154 -10.20 -3.25 6.26
CA ARG A 154 -10.54 -3.43 4.85
C ARG A 154 -10.59 -4.92 4.52
N ILE A 155 -11.69 -5.39 3.95
CA ILE A 155 -11.69 -6.70 3.28
C ILE A 155 -11.44 -6.44 1.80
N PRO A 156 -10.28 -6.82 1.23
CA PRO A 156 -9.99 -6.57 -0.18
C PRO A 156 -11.08 -7.17 -1.08
N ALA A 157 -11.51 -6.48 -2.14
CA ALA A 157 -12.61 -6.97 -2.97
C ALA A 157 -12.33 -8.32 -3.65
N TRP A 158 -11.05 -8.61 -3.91
CA TRP A 158 -10.59 -9.89 -4.46
C TRP A 158 -10.58 -11.03 -3.43
N SER A 159 -10.74 -10.75 -2.13
CA SER A 159 -10.79 -11.75 -1.08
C SER A 159 -12.13 -12.50 -1.07
N ASN A 160 -12.05 -13.82 -0.91
CA ASN A 160 -13.20 -14.69 -0.76
C ASN A 160 -13.12 -15.45 0.57
N GLY A 161 -14.21 -15.46 1.34
CA GLY A 161 -14.27 -16.21 2.60
C GLY A 161 -13.42 -15.65 3.75
N ALA A 162 -13.13 -14.34 3.75
CA ALA A 162 -12.41 -13.69 4.85
C ALA A 162 -13.07 -14.00 6.20
N SER A 163 -12.25 -14.29 7.21
CA SER A 163 -12.70 -14.62 8.56
C SER A 163 -11.90 -13.85 9.59
N ILE A 164 -12.56 -13.50 10.69
CA ILE A 164 -11.94 -12.71 11.76
C ILE A 164 -12.11 -13.48 13.06
N SER A 165 -11.04 -13.52 13.85
CA SER A 165 -11.06 -14.05 15.21
C SER A 165 -10.46 -13.05 16.17
N VAL A 166 -11.09 -12.88 17.33
CA VAL A 166 -10.58 -12.05 18.42
C VAL A 166 -10.27 -12.97 19.58
N ASN A 167 -9.00 -12.98 20.03
CA ASN A 167 -8.53 -13.85 21.12
C ASN A 167 -8.92 -15.33 20.92
N GLY A 168 -8.72 -15.84 19.70
CA GLY A 168 -9.01 -17.23 19.32
C GLY A 168 -10.50 -17.56 19.09
N LYS A 169 -11.41 -16.60 19.28
CA LYS A 169 -12.85 -16.80 19.03
C LYS A 169 -13.23 -16.16 17.70
N LYS A 170 -13.72 -16.97 16.76
CA LYS A 170 -14.27 -16.49 15.50
C LYS A 170 -15.46 -15.56 15.78
N ILE A 171 -15.48 -14.41 15.11
CA ILE A 171 -16.60 -13.48 15.18
C ILE A 171 -17.31 -13.43 13.82
N ASP A 172 -18.64 -13.45 13.85
CA ASP A 172 -19.45 -13.16 12.67
C ASP A 172 -19.67 -11.65 12.64
N THR A 173 -19.09 -11.00 11.64
CA THR A 173 -19.29 -9.57 11.40
C THR A 173 -19.91 -9.36 10.02
N LYS A 174 -20.70 -8.31 9.88
CA LYS A 174 -21.21 -7.89 8.57
C LYS A 174 -20.14 -7.06 7.89
N ILE A 175 -19.80 -7.43 6.66
CA ILE A 175 -18.97 -6.60 5.80
C ILE A 175 -19.88 -5.53 5.21
N SER A 176 -19.68 -4.27 5.62
CA SER A 176 -20.32 -3.10 5.01
C SER A 176 -19.41 -2.55 3.91
N ASP A 177 -20.01 -2.05 2.84
CA ASP A 177 -19.35 -1.26 1.79
C ASP A 177 -18.09 -1.92 1.19
N ARG A 178 -18.31 -2.90 0.28
CA ARG A 178 -17.28 -3.39 -0.63
C ARG A 178 -16.97 -2.37 -1.71
#